data_AF-A0A7L4R5S4-F1
#
_entry.id   AF-A0A7L4R5S4-F1
#
_cell.length_a   1.000
_cell.length_b   1.000
_cell.length_c   1.000
_cell.angle_alpha   90.00
_cell.angle_beta   90.00
_cell.angle_gamma   90.00
#
_symmetry.space_group_name_H-M   'P 1'
#
loop_
_entity.id
_entity.type
_entity.pdbx_description
1 polymer ?
#
loop_
_entity_poly.entity_id
_entity_poly.type
_entity_poly.pdbx_seq_one_letter_code
_entity_poly.pdbx_strand_id
1 'polypeptide(L)' 'MGKSKKDLGRMKTNIKNRIAELEQLVRMDPLRRKPAIHEELAKLKKDLIEYE' A
#
# COMPACT_ATOMS: atom_id res chain seq x y z
N MET A 1 5.91 -24.08 4.93
CA MET A 1 5.26 -23.85 3.61
C MET A 1 5.59 -22.43 3.16
N GLY A 2 6.61 -22.27 2.34
CA GLY A 2 7.04 -20.96 1.83
C GLY A 2 6.23 -20.56 0.59
N LYS A 3 5.78 -19.31 0.54
CA LYS A 3 5.11 -18.75 -0.64
C LYS A 3 6.01 -18.89 -1.87
N SER A 4 5.44 -19.27 -3.01
CA SER A 4 6.20 -19.32 -4.26
C SER A 4 6.67 -17.91 -4.65
N LYS A 5 7.76 -17.80 -5.41
CA LYS A 5 8.20 -16.52 -5.99
C LYS A 5 7.08 -15.80 -6.74
N LYS A 6 6.18 -16.57 -7.40
CA LYS A 6 4.99 -16.02 -8.08
C LYS A 6 3.98 -15.42 -7.10
N ASP A 7 3.78 -16.05 -5.94
CA ASP A 7 2.84 -15.57 -4.92
C ASP A 7 3.36 -14.29 -4.25
N LEU A 8 4.67 -14.22 -4.00
CA LEU A 8 5.31 -12.99 -3.52
C LEU A 8 5.17 -11.85 -4.54
N GLY A 9 5.36 -12.13 -5.83
CA GLY A 9 5.15 -11.15 -6.90
C GLY A 9 3.70 -10.65 -6.99
N ARG A 10 2.72 -11.54 -6.85
CA ARG A 10 1.29 -11.17 -6.80
C ARG A 10 0.99 -10.30 -5.58
N MET A 11 1.51 -10.65 -4.41
CA MET A 11 1.34 -9.85 -3.20
C MET A 11 1.95 -8.45 -3.34
N LYS A 12 3.18 -8.35 -3.87
CA LYS A 12 3.83 -7.06 -4.14
C LYS A 12 3.00 -6.20 -5.09
N THR A 13 2.43 -6.81 -6.13
CA THR A 13 1.57 -6.12 -7.11
C THR A 13 0.27 -5.62 -6.46
N ASN A 14 -0.38 -6.46 -5.65
CA ASN A 14 -1.60 -6.08 -4.95
C ASN A 14 -1.36 -4.91 -3.97
N ILE A 15 -0.25 -4.94 -3.23
CA ILE A 15 0.14 -3.84 -2.32
C ILE A 15 0.37 -2.55 -3.11
N LYS A 16 1.09 -2.61 -4.24
CA LYS A 16 1.31 -1.44 -5.11
C LYS A 16 0.01 -0.85 -5.65
N ASN A 17 -0.92 -1.69 -6.11
CA ASN A 17 -2.23 -1.25 -6.59
C ASN A 17 -3.01 -0.55 -5.48
N ARG A 18 -3.00 -1.12 -4.27
CA ARG A 18 -3.69 -0.53 -3.12
C ARG A 18 -3.09 0.82 -2.70
N ILE A 19 -1.76 0.95 -2.75
CA ILE A 19 -1.07 2.23 -2.53
C ILE A 19 -1.55 3.27 -3.55
N ALA A 20 -1.63 2.92 -4.85
CA ALA A 20 -2.06 3.86 -5.88
C ALA A 20 -3.50 4.37 -5.66
N GLU A 21 -4.42 3.49 -5.25
CA GLU A 21 -5.80 3.87 -4.88
C GLU A 21 -5.80 4.86 -3.69
N LEU A 22 -5.05 4.53 -2.63
CA LEU A 22 -4.96 5.38 -1.44
C LEU A 22 -4.27 6.72 -1.73
N GLU A 23 -3.29 6.77 -2.62
CA GLU A 23 -2.64 8.02 -3.03
C GLU A 23 -3.62 8.97 -3.74
N GLN A 24 -4.54 8.44 -4.56
CA GLN A 24 -5.59 9.26 -5.17
C GLN A 24 -6.52 9.83 -4.11
N LEU A 25 -6.94 9.01 -3.13
CA LEU A 25 -7.79 9.45 -2.03
C LEU A 25 -7.09 10.50 -1.16
N VAL A 26 -5.81 10.31 -0.84
CA VAL A 26 -4.98 11.27 -0.08
C VAL A 26 -4.81 12.58 -0.83
N ARG A 27 -4.64 12.55 -2.17
CA ARG A 27 -4.59 13.79 -2.98
C ARG A 27 -5.91 14.56 -2.95
N MET A 28 -7.03 13.84 -2.89
CA MET A 28 -8.37 14.45 -2.77
C MET A 28 -8.69 14.91 -1.34
N ASP A 29 -7.94 14.48 -0.33
CA ASP A 29 -8.07 14.90 1.07
C ASP A 29 -6.83 15.68 1.58
N PRO A 30 -6.54 16.87 1.00
CA PRO A 30 -5.35 17.65 1.37
C PRO A 30 -5.37 18.12 2.83
N LEU A 31 -6.55 18.19 3.43
CA LEU A 31 -6.76 18.61 4.82
C LEU A 31 -6.60 17.46 5.83
N ARG A 32 -6.24 16.25 5.39
CA ARG A 32 -6.11 15.05 6.24
C ARG A 32 -7.31 14.82 7.16
N ARG A 33 -8.51 15.10 6.66
CA ARG A 33 -9.75 14.90 7.42
C ARG A 33 -9.97 13.43 7.71
N LYS A 34 -9.40 12.53 6.90
CA LYS A 34 -9.44 11.09 7.08
C LYS A 34 -8.04 10.55 7.39
N PRO A 35 -7.54 10.71 8.64
CA PRO A 35 -6.20 10.28 9.02
C PRO A 35 -5.95 8.80 8.77
N ALA A 36 -6.99 7.96 8.90
CA ALA A 36 -6.92 6.52 8.61
C ALA A 36 -6.38 6.20 7.20
N ILE A 37 -6.73 6.98 6.18
CA ILE A 37 -6.27 6.74 4.79
C ILE A 37 -4.77 7.05 4.68
N HIS A 38 -4.30 8.11 5.35
CA HIS A 38 -2.89 8.48 5.36
C HIS A 38 -2.04 7.48 6.15
N GLU A 39 -2.55 6.97 7.27
CA GLU A 39 -1.90 5.94 8.08
C GLU A 39 -1.84 4.61 7.33
N GLU A 40 -2.92 4.20 6.67
CA GLU A 40 -2.96 2.98 5.86
C GLU A 40 -2.00 3.07 4.67
N LEU A 41 -1.94 4.23 4.00
CA LEU A 41 -0.95 4.49 2.94
C LEU A 41 0.49 4.38 3.46
N ALA A 42 0.77 4.97 4.63
CA ALA A 42 2.11 4.93 5.22
C ALA A 42 2.51 3.50 5.63
N LYS A 43 1.57 2.72 6.17
CA LYS A 43 1.80 1.32 6.54
C LYS A 43 2.08 0.47 5.32
N LEU A 44 1.25 0.54 4.28
CA LEU A 44 1.45 -0.24 3.05
C LEU A 44 2.76 0.12 2.34
N LYS A 45 3.18 1.40 2.38
CA LYS A 45 4.49 1.81 1.85
C LYS A 45 5.65 1.20 2.63
N LYS A 46 5.56 1.09 3.96
CA LYS A 46 6.56 0.40 4.78
C LYS A 46 6.60 -1.10 4.47
N ASP A 47 5.43 -1.74 4.44
CA ASP A 47 5.33 -3.17 4.12
C ASP A 47 5.97 -3.45 2.76
N LEU A 48 5.73 -2.60 1.75
CA LEU A 48 6.33 -2.75 0.42
C LEU A 48 7.86 -2.71 0.43
N ILE A 49 8.46 -1.88 1.28
CA ILE A 49 9.92 -1.77 1.45
C ILE A 49 10.48 -3.03 2.12
N GLU A 50 9.77 -3.60 3.10
CA GLU A 50 10.19 -4.87 3.74
C GLU A 50 10.08 -6.08 2.79
N TYR A 51 9.27 -5.97 1.72
CA TYR A 51 9.18 -6.98 0.66
C TYR A 51 10.18 -6.80 -0.49
N GLU A 52 11.01 -5.77 -0.45
CA GLU A 52 12.00 -5.42 -1.50
C GLU A 52 13.42 -5.85 -1.10
#